data_AF-A0A932Z822-F1
#
_entry.id   AF-A0A932Z822-F1
#
_cell.length_a   1.000
_cell.length_b   1.000
_cell.length_c   1.000
_cell.angle_alpha   90.00
_cell.angle_beta   90.00
_cell.angle_gamma   90.00
#
_symmetry.space_group_name_H-M   'P 1'
#
loop_
_entity.id
_entity.type
_entity.pdbx_description
1 polymer ?
#
loop_
_entity_poly.entity_id
_entity_poly.type
_entity_poly.pdbx_seq_one_letter_code
_entity_poly.pdbx_strand_id
1 'polypeptide(L)'
;MRPFVATVAGLMLLLLMLQPAWAAQHQAATPKGAFKPHERNRTPGLEIRVLAGAWGNARAEDIETVLYSVAAVLLEHFPGKRLNPILVFHSDTRPFILYEKGPNNEYRVDLTAKDGDWAQYAYEFAHELSHILTHYERHAYPGTTAHNQWFEEALCEVASLYVLRRLAVAWQVSPPHPDWAAYAPAFEKYAERFLSEPHRRLPPATSLATWFAQNEQDLARNPYLRGQNEVVANILLPFFEENPRLWLAIGCLNQEPKGNSFRDYMQTWHDNALEDCKGMIKHIMALFGVLPQPPRS
;
A
#
# COMPACT_ATOMS: atom_id res chain seq x y z
N MET A 1 28.45 45.51 54.53
CA MET A 1 27.70 45.85 55.76
C MET A 1 26.21 45.77 55.45
N ARG A 2 25.46 44.93 56.17
CA ARG A 2 24.00 45.03 56.31
C ARG A 2 23.70 45.58 57.72
N PRO A 3 22.61 46.34 57.87
CA PRO A 3 21.55 45.95 58.82
C PRO A 3 20.15 46.07 58.16
N PHE A 4 19.22 45.12 58.34
CA PHE A 4 18.22 44.96 59.43
C PHE A 4 17.16 46.09 59.47
N VAL A 5 15.96 45.92 58.89
CA VAL A 5 14.70 45.27 59.37
C VAL A 5 13.77 46.24 60.14
N ALA A 6 12.53 46.40 59.65
CA ALA A 6 11.23 46.34 60.36
C ALA A 6 10.17 47.26 59.72
N THR A 7 8.83 47.11 59.78
CA THR A 7 7.84 46.05 60.01
C THR A 7 6.46 46.77 59.89
N VAL A 8 5.54 46.24 59.07
CA VAL A 8 4.05 46.15 59.23
C VAL A 8 3.13 47.39 59.25
N ALA A 9 2.01 47.22 58.52
CA ALA A 9 0.60 47.62 58.76
C ALA A 9 0.02 48.35 57.53
N GLY A 10 -1.11 48.00 56.93
CA GLY A 10 -2.22 47.15 57.33
C GLY A 10 -3.53 47.82 56.87
N LEU A 11 -4.48 47.00 56.40
CA LEU A 11 -5.87 47.29 55.95
C LEU A 11 -6.06 47.88 54.56
N MET A 12 -7.09 47.55 53.78
CA MET A 12 -8.06 46.42 53.64
C MET A 12 -9.20 47.02 52.79
N LEU A 13 -9.68 46.29 51.78
CA LEU A 13 -11.06 46.20 51.25
C LEU A 13 -10.94 45.71 49.79
N LEU A 14 -10.95 44.41 49.49
CA LEU A 14 -12.05 43.44 49.54
C LEU A 14 -13.31 43.88 48.77
N LEU A 15 -13.43 43.42 47.52
CA LEU A 15 -14.72 43.00 46.98
C LEU A 15 -14.51 41.84 46.00
N LEU A 16 -14.96 40.66 46.44
CA LEU A 16 -15.17 39.48 45.64
C LEU A 16 -16.27 39.75 44.61
N MET A 17 -16.04 39.38 43.35
CA MET A 17 -17.09 38.90 42.46
C MET A 17 -16.64 37.54 41.92
N LEU A 18 -17.53 36.59 42.11
CA LEU A 18 -17.41 35.17 41.88
C LEU A 18 -17.69 34.81 40.40
N GLN A 19 -16.82 33.93 39.86
CA GLN A 19 -17.09 32.90 38.82
C GLN A 19 -17.20 33.35 37.34
N PRO A 20 -17.04 32.43 36.36
CA PRO A 20 -16.15 31.27 36.30
C PRO A 20 -15.29 31.23 35.01
N ALA A 21 -14.25 30.41 35.05
CA ALA A 21 -13.43 30.06 33.89
C ALA A 21 -14.28 29.39 32.80
N TRP A 22 -14.37 30.00 31.62
CA TRP A 22 -14.98 29.37 30.47
C TRP A 22 -13.94 28.47 29.80
N ALA A 23 -13.90 27.22 30.26
CA ALA A 23 -13.35 26.12 29.50
C ALA A 23 -14.20 25.97 28.22
N ALA A 24 -13.65 26.37 27.09
CA ALA A 24 -14.24 26.05 25.79
C ALA A 24 -14.09 24.54 25.56
N GLN A 25 -15.08 23.78 26.01
CA GLN A 25 -15.39 22.46 25.47
C GLN A 25 -15.64 22.63 23.97
N HIS A 26 -14.72 22.19 23.13
CA HIS A 26 -15.07 21.80 21.77
C HIS A 26 -15.92 20.52 21.86
N GLN A 27 -17.22 20.70 22.09
CA GLN A 27 -18.21 19.71 21.71
C GLN A 27 -18.19 19.64 20.18
N ALA A 28 -17.51 18.62 19.66
CA ALA A 28 -17.72 18.18 18.29
C ALA A 28 -19.21 17.84 18.15
N ALA A 29 -19.94 18.69 17.42
CA ALA A 29 -21.30 18.40 17.03
C ALA A 29 -21.28 17.13 16.18
N THR A 30 -21.84 16.04 16.71
CA THR A 30 -22.21 14.88 15.89
C THR A 30 -23.19 15.34 14.82
N PRO A 31 -22.88 15.21 13.52
CA PRO A 31 -23.85 15.49 12.48
C PRO A 31 -24.95 14.42 12.56
N LYS A 32 -26.14 14.81 13.01
CA LYS A 32 -27.37 14.02 12.80
C LYS A 32 -27.78 14.15 11.33
N GLY A 33 -27.12 13.36 10.50
CA GLY A 33 -27.58 12.98 9.17
C GLY A 33 -27.28 11.51 9.03
N ALA A 34 -28.31 10.67 9.01
CA ALA A 34 -28.14 9.26 8.71
C ALA A 34 -27.60 9.15 7.28
N PHE A 35 -26.28 9.05 7.15
CA PHE A 35 -25.61 8.72 5.90
C PHE A 35 -26.03 7.30 5.55
N LYS A 36 -26.79 7.13 4.47
CA LYS A 36 -26.97 5.83 3.84
C LYS A 36 -25.89 5.73 2.76
N PRO A 37 -24.84 4.91 2.96
CA PRO A 37 -23.85 4.68 1.92
C PRO A 37 -24.54 4.07 0.70
N HIS A 38 -24.02 4.34 -0.50
CA HIS A 38 -24.42 3.61 -1.69
C HIS A 38 -23.92 2.16 -1.55
N GLU A 39 -24.79 1.28 -1.04
CA GLU A 39 -24.48 -0.10 -0.60
C GLU A 39 -24.06 -1.08 -1.72
N ARG A 40 -23.97 -0.65 -2.99
CA ARG A 40 -23.95 -1.61 -4.10
C ARG A 40 -22.61 -2.30 -4.37
N ASN A 41 -21.47 -1.78 -3.91
CA ASN A 41 -20.13 -2.26 -4.31
C ASN A 41 -19.14 -2.51 -3.16
N ARG A 42 -19.59 -2.68 -1.90
CA ARG A 42 -18.66 -2.95 -0.80
C ARG A 42 -18.30 -4.44 -0.74
N THR A 43 -17.02 -4.76 -0.82
CA THR A 43 -16.50 -6.11 -0.56
C THR A 43 -16.85 -6.51 0.88
N PRO A 44 -17.62 -7.60 1.11
CA PRO A 44 -18.04 -7.99 2.45
C PRO A 44 -16.84 -8.18 3.39
N GLY A 45 -16.82 -7.46 4.51
CA GLY A 45 -15.74 -7.54 5.51
C GLY A 45 -14.52 -6.64 5.23
N LEU A 46 -14.58 -5.76 4.22
CA LEU A 46 -13.59 -4.71 4.00
C LEU A 46 -14.18 -3.32 4.30
N GLU A 47 -13.47 -2.58 5.14
CA GLU A 47 -13.78 -1.19 5.43
C GLU A 47 -12.63 -0.28 4.99
N ILE A 48 -12.88 0.60 4.03
CA ILE A 48 -11.96 1.66 3.61
C ILE A 48 -12.64 2.98 3.98
N ARG A 49 -11.92 3.84 4.71
CA ARG A 49 -12.37 5.18 5.05
C ARG A 49 -11.36 6.21 4.59
N VAL A 50 -11.82 7.18 3.80
CA VAL A 50 -10.99 8.33 3.39
C VAL A 50 -11.20 9.46 4.38
N LEU A 51 -10.13 9.88 5.04
CA LEU A 51 -10.19 10.91 6.07
C LEU A 51 -10.15 12.29 5.42
N ALA A 52 -10.76 13.29 6.08
CA ALA A 52 -10.69 14.67 5.62
C ALA A 52 -9.21 15.11 5.47
N GLY A 53 -8.90 15.76 4.36
CA GLY A 53 -7.53 16.10 3.99
C GLY A 53 -7.47 16.98 2.74
N ALA A 54 -6.25 17.31 2.30
CA ALA A 54 -6.00 18.19 1.16
C ALA A 54 -6.16 17.50 -0.20
N TRP A 55 -7.31 16.86 -0.43
CA TRP A 55 -7.64 16.08 -1.63
C TRP A 55 -7.97 16.91 -2.89
N GLY A 56 -7.84 18.24 -2.80
CA GLY A 56 -8.25 19.15 -3.87
C GLY A 56 -9.77 19.17 -4.02
N ASN A 57 -10.25 19.03 -5.25
CA ASN A 57 -11.68 19.04 -5.58
C ASN A 57 -12.35 17.66 -5.48
N ALA A 58 -11.59 16.62 -5.14
CA ALA A 58 -12.11 15.26 -4.99
C ALA A 58 -12.95 15.14 -3.72
N ARG A 59 -14.12 14.50 -3.84
CA ARG A 59 -14.93 14.14 -2.67
C ARG A 59 -14.43 12.84 -2.06
N ALA A 60 -14.44 12.74 -0.75
CA ALA A 60 -13.97 11.54 -0.04
C ALA A 60 -14.74 10.27 -0.49
N GLU A 61 -16.04 10.40 -0.77
CA GLU A 61 -16.88 9.29 -1.21
C GLU A 61 -16.51 8.80 -2.62
N ASP A 62 -16.09 9.71 -3.51
CA ASP A 62 -15.62 9.36 -4.84
C ASP A 62 -14.28 8.64 -4.74
N ILE A 63 -13.36 9.13 -3.90
CA ILE A 63 -12.08 8.47 -3.63
C ILE A 63 -12.33 7.07 -3.08
N GLU A 64 -13.15 6.92 -2.04
CA GLU A 64 -13.53 5.60 -1.48
C GLU A 64 -14.06 4.67 -2.57
N THR A 65 -14.88 5.18 -3.49
CA THR A 65 -15.42 4.38 -4.61
C THR A 65 -14.31 3.87 -5.54
N VAL A 66 -13.29 4.68 -5.83
CA VAL A 66 -12.10 4.24 -6.57
C VAL A 66 -11.33 3.18 -5.77
N LEU A 67 -11.06 3.42 -4.49
CA LEU A 67 -10.28 2.51 -3.65
C LEU A 67 -10.97 1.16 -3.45
N TYR A 68 -12.30 1.15 -3.32
CA TYR A 68 -13.09 -0.08 -3.31
C TYR A 68 -13.02 -0.82 -4.65
N SER A 69 -12.95 -0.11 -5.79
CA SER A 69 -12.76 -0.73 -7.11
C SER A 69 -11.39 -1.42 -7.21
N VAL A 70 -10.32 -0.77 -6.71
CA VAL A 70 -8.98 -1.35 -6.60
C VAL A 70 -9.00 -2.60 -5.73
N ALA A 71 -9.59 -2.49 -4.54
CA ALA A 71 -9.67 -3.60 -3.60
C ALA A 71 -10.47 -4.77 -4.17
N ALA A 72 -11.54 -4.52 -4.92
CA ALA A 72 -12.29 -5.58 -5.60
C ALA A 72 -11.42 -6.36 -6.58
N VAL A 73 -10.57 -5.68 -7.37
CA VAL A 73 -9.65 -6.34 -8.32
C VAL A 73 -8.63 -7.23 -7.61
N LEU A 74 -8.00 -6.74 -6.53
CA LEU A 74 -6.96 -7.51 -5.84
C LEU A 74 -7.54 -8.61 -4.94
N LEU A 75 -8.60 -8.31 -4.19
CA LEU A 75 -9.22 -9.25 -3.25
C LEU A 75 -10.07 -10.33 -3.91
N GLU A 76 -10.45 -10.18 -5.19
CA GLU A 76 -11.04 -11.27 -5.99
C GLU A 76 -10.18 -12.54 -5.88
N HIS A 77 -8.86 -12.38 -5.80
CA HIS A 77 -7.93 -13.50 -5.70
C HIS A 77 -7.82 -14.08 -4.31
N PHE A 78 -8.28 -13.43 -3.23
CA PHE A 78 -8.09 -13.88 -1.85
C PHE A 78 -9.42 -14.26 -1.18
N PRO A 79 -10.07 -15.37 -1.59
CA PRO A 79 -11.39 -15.73 -1.08
C PRO A 79 -11.36 -15.93 0.44
N GLY A 80 -12.26 -15.24 1.12
CA GLY A 80 -12.41 -15.33 2.58
C GLY A 80 -11.39 -14.53 3.40
N LYS A 81 -10.41 -13.86 2.76
CA LYS A 81 -9.50 -12.95 3.47
C LYS A 81 -10.29 -11.77 4.03
N ARG A 82 -10.13 -11.54 5.33
CA ARG A 82 -10.69 -10.37 6.02
C ARG A 82 -9.54 -9.44 6.37
N LEU A 83 -9.71 -8.17 6.03
CA LEU A 83 -8.77 -7.12 6.41
C LEU A 83 -9.38 -6.29 7.54
N ASN A 84 -8.54 -5.82 8.45
CA ASN A 84 -8.94 -4.75 9.35
C ASN A 84 -9.23 -3.47 8.54
N PRO A 85 -9.94 -2.49 9.13
CA PRO A 85 -10.21 -1.23 8.46
C PRO A 85 -8.94 -0.57 7.94
N ILE A 86 -9.04 0.06 6.77
CA ILE A 86 -7.97 0.84 6.14
C ILE A 86 -8.37 2.31 6.19
N LEU A 87 -7.59 3.09 6.92
CA LEU A 87 -7.73 4.53 7.05
C LEU A 87 -6.80 5.21 6.04
N VAL A 88 -7.38 6.00 5.14
CA VAL A 88 -6.65 6.62 4.02
C VAL A 88 -6.50 8.12 4.26
N PHE A 89 -5.27 8.61 4.24
CA PHE A 89 -4.92 10.01 4.49
C PHE A 89 -4.24 10.61 3.26
N HIS A 90 -4.35 11.92 3.14
CA HIS A 90 -3.62 12.68 2.14
C HIS A 90 -2.19 12.99 2.64
N SER A 91 -1.20 12.91 1.74
CA SER A 91 0.19 13.27 1.97
C SER A 91 0.72 14.14 0.83
N ASP A 92 1.50 15.18 1.13
CA ASP A 92 2.17 16.03 0.12
C ASP A 92 3.55 15.49 -0.32
N THR A 93 3.96 14.31 0.16
CA THR A 93 5.34 13.82 -0.04
C THR A 93 5.43 12.60 -0.93
N ARG A 94 4.93 11.45 -0.46
CA ARG A 94 4.93 10.17 -1.19
C ARG A 94 3.80 9.27 -0.67
N PRO A 95 3.29 8.34 -1.49
CA PRO A 95 2.43 7.28 -0.98
C PRO A 95 3.24 6.43 0.01
N PHE A 96 2.58 6.03 1.09
CA PHE A 96 3.23 5.29 2.15
C PHE A 96 2.22 4.56 3.03
N ILE A 97 2.45 3.27 3.26
CA ILE A 97 1.82 2.52 4.34
C ILE A 97 2.64 2.61 5.62
N LEU A 98 1.97 2.91 6.75
CA LEU A 98 2.61 2.85 8.06
C LEU A 98 2.65 1.40 8.56
N TYR A 99 3.81 0.96 9.04
CA TYR A 99 3.96 -0.33 9.72
C TYR A 99 3.16 -0.39 11.03
N GLU A 100 3.11 0.72 11.76
CA GLU A 100 2.33 0.82 12.99
C GLU A 100 0.84 0.95 12.65
N LYS A 101 0.04 0.05 13.23
CA LYS A 101 -1.41 0.07 13.09
C LYS A 101 -2.06 1.03 14.08
N GLY A 102 -3.26 1.47 13.74
CA GLY A 102 -4.09 2.28 14.63
C GLY A 102 -4.49 1.54 15.92
N PRO A 103 -5.06 2.26 16.91
CA PRO A 103 -5.42 1.69 18.21
C PRO A 103 -6.46 0.56 18.14
N ASN A 104 -7.24 0.46 17.06
CA ASN A 104 -8.15 -0.67 16.82
C ASN A 104 -7.62 -1.61 15.72
N ASN A 105 -6.29 -1.65 15.55
CA ASN A 105 -5.59 -2.50 14.57
C ASN A 105 -5.85 -2.10 13.11
N GLU A 106 -6.22 -0.83 12.87
CA GLU A 106 -6.44 -0.30 11.52
C GLU A 106 -5.14 -0.14 10.74
N TYR A 107 -5.18 -0.43 9.44
CA TYR A 107 -4.10 -0.04 8.53
C TYR A 107 -4.18 1.46 8.26
N ARG A 108 -3.03 2.13 8.15
CA ARG A 108 -2.96 3.51 7.70
C ARG A 108 -2.20 3.60 6.38
N VAL A 109 -2.87 4.14 5.38
CA VAL A 109 -2.32 4.36 4.03
C VAL A 109 -2.35 5.85 3.72
N ASP A 110 -1.21 6.41 3.39
CA ASP A 110 -1.07 7.79 2.94
C ASP A 110 -0.95 7.79 1.41
N LEU A 111 -1.74 8.63 0.71
CA LEU A 111 -1.73 8.79 -0.75
C LEU A 111 -1.43 10.25 -1.13
N THR A 112 -0.84 10.46 -2.31
CA THR A 112 -0.52 11.80 -2.84
C THR A 112 -1.40 12.25 -3.98
N ALA A 113 -2.20 11.34 -4.54
CA ALA A 113 -3.20 11.68 -5.54
C ALA A 113 -4.16 12.78 -5.06
N LYS A 114 -4.52 13.67 -5.98
CA LYS A 114 -5.41 14.83 -5.75
C LYS A 114 -6.41 14.96 -6.88
N ASP A 115 -7.47 15.72 -6.62
CA ASP A 115 -8.48 16.07 -7.62
C ASP A 115 -9.06 14.82 -8.32
N GLY A 116 -9.44 14.91 -9.60
CA GLY A 116 -10.02 13.81 -10.36
C GLY A 116 -9.03 12.81 -10.95
N ASP A 117 -7.79 12.69 -10.44
CA ASP A 117 -6.80 11.74 -10.96
C ASP A 117 -7.01 10.31 -10.42
N TRP A 118 -8.14 9.71 -10.77
CA TRP A 118 -8.50 8.35 -10.33
C TRP A 118 -7.47 7.29 -10.71
N ALA A 119 -6.74 7.48 -11.82
CA ALA A 119 -5.65 6.59 -12.20
C ALA A 119 -4.48 6.66 -11.20
N GLN A 120 -4.11 7.85 -10.74
CA GLN A 120 -3.11 7.99 -9.68
C GLN A 120 -3.59 7.37 -8.36
N TYR A 121 -4.83 7.62 -7.91
CA TYR A 121 -5.39 6.96 -6.71
C TYR A 121 -5.34 5.44 -6.84
N ALA A 122 -5.72 4.90 -8.00
CA ALA A 122 -5.73 3.46 -8.24
C ALA A 122 -4.32 2.86 -8.20
N TYR A 123 -3.36 3.52 -8.84
CA TYR A 123 -1.96 3.10 -8.87
C TYR A 123 -1.35 3.12 -7.46
N GLU A 124 -1.44 4.24 -6.74
CA GLU A 124 -0.85 4.37 -5.41
C GLU A 124 -1.49 3.42 -4.39
N PHE A 125 -2.82 3.34 -4.38
CA PHE A 125 -3.49 2.47 -3.41
C PHE A 125 -3.29 0.98 -3.70
N ALA A 126 -3.18 0.58 -4.97
CA ALA A 126 -2.86 -0.81 -5.32
C ALA A 126 -1.47 -1.21 -4.80
N HIS A 127 -0.49 -0.30 -4.85
CA HIS A 127 0.84 -0.51 -4.28
C HIS A 127 0.74 -0.76 -2.76
N GLU A 128 0.11 0.15 -2.03
CA GLU A 128 0.04 0.08 -0.57
C GLU A 128 -0.87 -1.05 -0.07
N LEU A 129 -1.95 -1.37 -0.78
CA LEU A 129 -2.78 -2.53 -0.47
C LEU A 129 -2.01 -3.83 -0.68
N SER A 130 -1.09 -3.88 -1.65
CA SER A 130 -0.27 -5.06 -1.89
C SER A 130 0.68 -5.35 -0.72
N HIS A 131 1.28 -4.32 -0.12
CA HIS A 131 2.03 -4.46 1.13
C HIS A 131 1.19 -5.11 2.25
N ILE A 132 -0.07 -4.69 2.42
CA ILE A 132 -1.00 -5.34 3.38
C ILE A 132 -1.17 -6.82 3.06
N LEU A 133 -1.30 -7.16 1.77
CA LEU A 133 -1.54 -8.53 1.32
C LEU A 133 -0.30 -9.43 1.46
N THR A 134 0.91 -8.87 1.43
CA THR A 134 2.21 -9.57 1.55
C THR A 134 2.74 -9.66 2.99
N HIS A 135 1.95 -9.31 4.02
CA HIS A 135 2.40 -9.29 5.42
C HIS A 135 3.59 -8.35 5.69
N TYR A 136 3.59 -7.16 5.07
CA TYR A 136 4.65 -6.13 5.19
C TYR A 136 5.08 -5.82 6.63
N GLU A 137 4.16 -5.90 7.60
CA GLU A 137 4.39 -5.67 9.03
C GLU A 137 5.53 -6.50 9.62
N ARG A 138 5.89 -7.62 8.98
CA ARG A 138 7.01 -8.45 9.43
C ARG A 138 8.36 -7.76 9.32
N HIS A 139 8.52 -6.78 8.42
CA HIS A 139 9.76 -6.00 8.31
C HIS A 139 9.99 -5.07 9.51
N ALA A 140 8.96 -4.80 10.32
CA ALA A 140 9.05 -3.92 11.47
C ALA A 140 9.57 -4.63 12.74
N TYR A 141 9.69 -5.97 12.74
CA TYR A 141 10.15 -6.70 13.93
C TYR A 141 11.67 -6.60 14.12
N PRO A 142 12.17 -6.39 15.35
CA PRO A 142 13.59 -6.42 15.64
C PRO A 142 14.22 -7.75 15.21
N GLY A 143 15.28 -7.69 14.39
CA GLY A 143 16.01 -8.88 13.92
C GLY A 143 15.56 -9.43 12.57
N THR A 144 14.51 -8.89 11.95
CA THR A 144 14.16 -9.24 10.57
C THR A 144 15.03 -8.49 9.58
N THR A 145 15.62 -9.19 8.61
CA THR A 145 16.43 -8.55 7.58
C THR A 145 15.58 -8.19 6.36
N ALA A 146 15.44 -6.90 6.07
CA ALA A 146 14.77 -6.38 4.87
C ALA A 146 15.57 -6.62 3.55
N HIS A 147 16.53 -7.54 3.54
CA HIS A 147 17.44 -7.78 2.40
C HIS A 147 16.73 -8.13 1.10
N ASN A 148 15.52 -8.70 1.16
CA ASN A 148 14.76 -9.08 -0.03
C ASN A 148 13.44 -8.30 -0.18
N GLN A 149 13.24 -7.23 0.61
CA GLN A 149 12.06 -6.36 0.52
C GLN A 149 11.96 -5.70 -0.88
N TRP A 150 13.07 -5.51 -1.59
CA TRP A 150 13.06 -5.00 -2.96
C TRP A 150 12.18 -5.83 -3.91
N PHE A 151 12.04 -7.13 -3.69
CA PHE A 151 11.20 -7.99 -4.52
C PHE A 151 9.72 -7.77 -4.20
N GLU A 152 9.38 -7.50 -2.94
CA GLU A 152 8.04 -7.06 -2.56
C GLU A 152 7.70 -5.72 -3.20
N GLU A 153 8.60 -4.74 -3.17
CA GLU A 153 8.39 -3.44 -3.84
C GLU A 153 8.13 -3.64 -5.35
N ALA A 154 8.86 -4.54 -6.00
CA ALA A 154 8.63 -4.88 -7.41
C ALA A 154 7.25 -5.51 -7.64
N LEU A 155 6.77 -6.37 -6.74
CA LEU A 155 5.43 -6.97 -6.84
C LEU A 155 4.31 -5.97 -6.53
N CYS A 156 4.54 -4.99 -5.65
CA CYS A 156 3.60 -3.89 -5.42
C CYS A 156 3.48 -3.00 -6.66
N GLU A 157 4.57 -2.77 -7.39
CA GLU A 157 4.54 -2.12 -8.70
C GLU A 157 3.78 -2.96 -9.75
N VAL A 158 3.96 -4.30 -9.76
CA VAL A 158 3.16 -5.21 -10.61
C VAL A 158 1.66 -5.04 -10.31
N ALA A 159 1.28 -4.97 -9.04
CA ALA A 159 -0.12 -4.82 -8.64
C ALA A 159 -0.71 -3.50 -9.13
N SER A 160 0.06 -2.43 -9.04
CA SER A 160 -0.33 -1.11 -9.51
C SER A 160 -0.64 -1.11 -11.00
N LEU A 161 0.25 -1.68 -11.82
CA LEU A 161 0.05 -1.80 -13.27
C LEU A 161 -1.10 -2.75 -13.63
N TYR A 162 -1.19 -3.89 -12.94
CA TYR A 162 -2.26 -4.87 -13.12
C TYR A 162 -3.64 -4.27 -12.84
N VAL A 163 -3.79 -3.58 -11.72
CA VAL A 163 -5.06 -2.94 -11.31
C VAL A 163 -5.49 -1.91 -12.33
N LEU A 164 -4.58 -1.05 -12.82
CA LEU A 164 -4.91 -0.06 -13.84
C LEU A 164 -5.52 -0.71 -15.08
N ARG A 165 -4.88 -1.75 -15.63
CA ARG A 165 -5.38 -2.45 -16.84
C ARG A 165 -6.69 -3.18 -16.57
N ARG A 166 -6.87 -3.77 -15.39
CA ARG A 166 -8.14 -4.39 -14.98
C ARG A 166 -9.26 -3.36 -14.83
N LEU A 167 -9.00 -2.20 -14.25
CA LEU A 167 -9.98 -1.12 -14.13
C LEU A 167 -10.30 -0.49 -15.48
N ALA A 168 -9.32 -0.37 -16.38
CA ALA A 168 -9.54 0.11 -17.74
C ALA A 168 -10.59 -0.74 -18.49
N VAL A 169 -10.59 -2.06 -18.29
CA VAL A 169 -11.61 -2.96 -18.85
C VAL A 169 -12.90 -2.92 -18.04
N ALA A 170 -12.81 -3.05 -16.70
CA ALA A 170 -13.99 -3.17 -15.84
C ALA A 170 -14.89 -1.93 -15.91
N TRP A 171 -14.31 -0.73 -15.90
CA TRP A 171 -15.09 0.51 -15.93
C TRP A 171 -15.70 0.82 -17.30
N GLN A 172 -15.23 0.22 -18.40
CA GLN A 172 -15.92 0.34 -19.69
C GLN A 172 -17.26 -0.40 -19.67
N VAL A 173 -17.35 -1.50 -18.93
CA VAL A 173 -18.50 -2.41 -18.93
C VAL A 173 -19.42 -2.15 -17.74
N SER A 174 -18.84 -1.96 -16.56
CA SER A 174 -19.55 -1.83 -15.29
C SER A 174 -18.82 -0.87 -14.34
N PRO A 175 -18.82 0.44 -14.64
CA PRO A 175 -18.23 1.43 -13.75
C PRO A 175 -19.07 1.56 -12.47
N PRO A 176 -18.49 2.06 -11.36
CA PRO A 176 -19.26 2.34 -10.14
C PRO A 176 -20.40 3.34 -10.34
N HIS A 177 -20.19 4.31 -11.22
CA HIS A 177 -21.20 5.27 -11.68
C HIS A 177 -21.25 5.24 -13.21
N PRO A 178 -22.44 5.24 -13.86
CA PRO A 178 -22.56 5.19 -15.31
C PRO A 178 -21.71 6.24 -16.04
N ASP A 179 -21.66 7.46 -15.50
CA ASP A 179 -20.91 8.58 -16.09
C ASP A 179 -19.38 8.42 -16.00
N TRP A 180 -18.89 7.45 -15.22
CA TRP A 180 -17.45 7.18 -15.07
C TRP A 180 -16.90 6.23 -16.13
N ALA A 181 -17.75 5.60 -16.97
CA ALA A 181 -17.29 4.75 -18.07
C ALA A 181 -16.31 5.49 -18.99
N ALA A 182 -16.55 6.79 -19.22
CA ALA A 182 -15.70 7.64 -20.04
C ALA A 182 -14.28 7.85 -19.47
N TYR A 183 -14.08 7.60 -18.17
CA TYR A 183 -12.76 7.69 -17.54
C TYR A 183 -11.90 6.44 -17.81
N ALA A 184 -12.50 5.30 -18.15
CA ALA A 184 -11.79 4.03 -18.24
C ALA A 184 -10.53 4.04 -19.15
N PRO A 185 -10.50 4.74 -20.31
CA PRO A 185 -9.29 4.87 -21.12
C PRO A 185 -8.12 5.59 -20.42
N ALA A 186 -8.39 6.43 -19.40
CA ALA A 186 -7.35 7.10 -18.63
C ALA A 186 -6.52 6.13 -17.79
N PHE A 187 -7.11 5.04 -17.28
CA PHE A 187 -6.35 4.00 -16.58
C PHE A 187 -5.37 3.29 -17.50
N GLU A 188 -5.81 2.90 -18.70
CA GLU A 188 -4.93 2.25 -19.69
C GLU A 188 -3.80 3.20 -20.08
N LYS A 189 -4.12 4.46 -20.40
CA LYS A 189 -3.12 5.48 -20.74
C LYS A 189 -2.08 5.68 -19.62
N TYR A 190 -2.52 5.63 -18.37
CA TYR A 190 -1.62 5.77 -17.22
C TYR A 190 -0.69 4.57 -17.07
N ALA A 191 -1.20 3.34 -17.28
CA ALA A 191 -0.38 2.12 -17.32
C ALA A 191 0.60 2.13 -18.52
N GLU A 192 0.13 2.46 -19.72
CA GLU A 192 0.93 2.52 -20.94
C GLU A 192 2.08 3.53 -20.82
N ARG A 193 1.84 4.69 -20.20
CA ARG A 193 2.89 5.68 -19.92
C ARG A 193 4.08 5.00 -19.25
N PHE A 194 3.82 4.31 -18.15
CA PHE A 194 4.84 3.59 -17.39
C PHE A 194 5.48 2.44 -18.19
N LEU A 195 4.68 1.57 -18.81
CA LEU A 195 5.20 0.44 -19.60
C LEU A 195 6.07 0.86 -20.80
N SER A 196 5.86 2.10 -21.29
CA SER A 196 6.63 2.68 -22.39
C SER A 196 7.98 3.27 -21.96
N GLU A 197 8.21 3.48 -20.66
CA GLU A 197 9.42 4.12 -20.14
C GLU A 197 10.66 3.26 -20.38
N PRO A 198 11.70 3.79 -21.07
CA PRO A 198 12.87 3.00 -21.45
C PRO A 198 13.65 2.40 -20.27
N HIS A 199 13.67 3.06 -19.11
CA HIS A 199 14.42 2.59 -17.94
C HIS A 199 13.80 1.34 -17.30
N ARG A 200 12.53 1.04 -17.58
CA ARG A 200 11.82 -0.15 -17.10
C ARG A 200 12.10 -1.41 -17.92
N ARG A 201 13.10 -1.36 -18.80
CA ARG A 201 13.46 -2.48 -19.69
C ARG A 201 14.88 -2.91 -19.38
N LEU A 202 15.13 -4.21 -19.54
CA LEU A 202 16.49 -4.72 -19.50
C LEU A 202 17.33 -4.08 -20.61
N PRO A 203 18.63 -3.87 -20.38
CA PRO A 203 19.55 -3.52 -21.46
C PRO A 203 19.48 -4.57 -22.59
N PRO A 204 19.71 -4.17 -23.85
CA PRO A 204 19.69 -5.10 -24.98
C PRO A 204 20.58 -6.33 -24.73
N ALA A 205 20.11 -7.50 -25.16
CA ALA A 205 20.81 -8.78 -25.03
C ALA A 205 21.18 -9.19 -23.59
N THR A 206 20.56 -8.59 -22.58
CA THR A 206 20.76 -8.95 -21.17
C THR A 206 19.57 -9.76 -20.65
N SER A 207 19.83 -10.92 -20.05
CA SER A 207 18.80 -11.71 -19.37
C SER A 207 18.52 -11.16 -17.96
N LEU A 208 17.34 -11.46 -17.40
CA LEU A 208 17.04 -11.08 -16.02
C LEU A 208 18.06 -11.67 -15.04
N ALA A 209 18.49 -12.92 -15.22
CA ALA A 209 19.50 -13.55 -14.37
C ALA A 209 20.84 -12.79 -14.39
N THR A 210 21.33 -12.37 -15.57
CA THR A 210 22.56 -11.60 -15.69
C THR A 210 22.43 -10.22 -15.06
N TRP A 211 21.31 -9.53 -15.33
CA TRP A 211 21.04 -8.22 -14.74
C TRP A 211 20.91 -8.32 -13.22
N PHE A 212 20.20 -9.31 -12.71
CA PHE A 212 20.01 -9.53 -11.28
C PHE A 212 21.33 -9.80 -10.58
N ALA A 213 22.19 -10.67 -11.13
CA ALA A 213 23.52 -10.93 -10.56
C ALA A 213 24.39 -9.65 -10.43
N GLN A 214 24.18 -8.66 -11.31
CA GLN A 214 24.87 -7.36 -11.25
C GLN A 214 24.26 -6.38 -10.24
N ASN A 215 22.96 -6.52 -9.94
CA ASN A 215 22.21 -5.58 -9.10
C ASN A 215 21.88 -6.15 -7.70
N GLU A 216 22.05 -7.45 -7.47
CA GLU A 216 21.64 -8.17 -6.25
C GLU A 216 22.17 -7.50 -4.99
N GLN A 217 23.45 -7.10 -4.99
CA GLN A 217 24.06 -6.49 -3.82
C GLN A 217 23.45 -5.13 -3.48
N ASP A 218 23.13 -4.32 -4.48
CA ASP A 218 22.53 -2.99 -4.27
C ASP A 218 21.06 -3.10 -3.88
N LEU A 219 20.32 -4.01 -4.52
CA LEU A 219 18.95 -4.38 -4.14
C LEU A 219 18.87 -4.87 -2.70
N ALA A 220 19.85 -5.67 -2.25
CA ALA A 220 19.91 -6.18 -0.89
C ALA A 220 20.26 -5.13 0.17
N ARG A 221 20.89 -4.02 -0.23
CA ARG A 221 21.23 -2.88 0.63
C ARG A 221 20.12 -1.84 0.69
N ASN A 222 19.44 -1.61 -0.42
CA ASN A 222 18.40 -0.60 -0.54
C ASN A 222 17.19 -1.17 -1.28
N PRO A 223 16.08 -1.47 -0.56
CA PRO A 223 14.91 -2.05 -1.21
C PRO A 223 14.15 -1.07 -2.09
N TYR A 224 14.39 0.24 -1.93
CA TYR A 224 13.67 1.33 -2.59
C TYR A 224 14.37 1.83 -3.86
N LEU A 225 15.18 0.98 -4.50
CA LEU A 225 15.80 1.24 -5.80
C LEU A 225 14.75 1.16 -6.91
N ARG A 226 13.89 2.19 -6.98
CA ARG A 226 12.65 2.21 -7.77
C ARG A 226 12.87 1.85 -9.23
N GLY A 227 13.90 2.37 -9.88
CA GLY A 227 14.19 2.04 -11.28
C GLY A 227 14.43 0.54 -11.49
N GLN A 228 15.13 -0.11 -10.57
CA GLN A 228 15.37 -1.55 -10.57
C GLN A 228 14.10 -2.34 -10.23
N ASN A 229 13.30 -1.89 -9.26
CA ASN A 229 12.02 -2.52 -8.93
C ASN A 229 11.07 -2.50 -10.14
N GLU A 230 11.02 -1.38 -10.86
CA GLU A 230 10.17 -1.18 -12.04
C GLU A 230 10.60 -2.05 -13.24
N VAL A 231 11.91 -2.27 -13.44
CA VAL A 231 12.41 -3.24 -14.44
C VAL A 231 11.87 -4.64 -14.15
N VAL A 232 11.97 -5.07 -12.89
CA VAL A 232 11.48 -6.39 -12.48
C VAL A 232 9.97 -6.46 -12.61
N ALA A 233 9.24 -5.43 -12.18
CA ALA A 233 7.79 -5.38 -12.29
C ALA A 233 7.31 -5.51 -13.73
N ASN A 234 7.94 -4.82 -14.67
CA ASN A 234 7.59 -4.88 -16.09
C ASN A 234 7.78 -6.28 -16.69
N ILE A 235 8.82 -7.00 -16.25
CA ILE A 235 9.06 -8.40 -16.67
C ILE A 235 8.03 -9.35 -16.04
N LEU A 236 7.65 -9.12 -14.79
CA LEU A 236 6.76 -10.02 -14.05
C LEU A 236 5.28 -9.80 -14.36
N LEU A 237 4.88 -8.61 -14.81
CA LEU A 237 3.48 -8.25 -15.05
C LEU A 237 2.72 -9.27 -15.93
N PRO A 238 3.24 -9.71 -17.09
CA PRO A 238 2.53 -10.69 -17.93
C PRO A 238 2.25 -12.02 -17.20
N PHE A 239 3.14 -12.46 -16.32
CA PHE A 239 2.94 -13.71 -15.57
C PHE A 239 1.76 -13.60 -14.59
N PHE A 240 1.59 -12.45 -13.94
CA PHE A 240 0.47 -12.19 -13.04
C PHE A 240 -0.85 -11.92 -13.79
N GLU A 241 -0.77 -11.37 -15.01
CA GLU A 241 -1.94 -11.19 -15.88
C GLU A 241 -2.46 -12.52 -16.43
N GLU A 242 -1.57 -13.37 -16.93
CA GLU A 242 -1.91 -14.67 -17.51
C GLU A 242 -2.24 -15.73 -16.46
N ASN A 243 -1.74 -15.58 -15.24
CA ASN A 243 -1.92 -16.54 -14.16
C ASN A 243 -2.47 -15.86 -12.90
N PRO A 244 -3.75 -15.47 -12.86
CA PRO A 244 -4.31 -14.72 -11.73
C PRO A 244 -4.18 -15.43 -10.38
N ARG A 245 -4.11 -16.77 -10.36
CA ARG A 245 -3.83 -17.52 -9.12
C ARG A 245 -2.49 -17.18 -8.48
N LEU A 246 -1.52 -16.65 -9.22
CA LEU A 246 -0.25 -16.20 -8.67
C LEU A 246 -0.43 -15.06 -7.65
N TRP A 247 -1.52 -14.28 -7.73
CA TRP A 247 -1.88 -13.29 -6.70
C TRP A 247 -2.12 -13.95 -5.34
N LEU A 248 -2.70 -15.15 -5.26
CA LEU A 248 -2.80 -15.85 -3.97
C LEU A 248 -1.44 -16.11 -3.34
N ALA A 249 -0.45 -16.42 -4.18
CA ALA A 249 0.88 -16.74 -3.71
C ALA A 249 1.56 -15.54 -3.05
N ILE A 250 1.27 -14.29 -3.41
CA ILE A 250 1.90 -13.14 -2.75
C ILE A 250 1.54 -13.06 -1.25
N GLY A 251 0.42 -13.66 -0.85
CA GLY A 251 0.06 -13.83 0.56
C GLY A 251 1.01 -14.76 1.34
N CYS A 252 1.84 -15.53 0.66
CA CYS A 252 2.86 -16.39 1.26
C CYS A 252 4.25 -15.74 1.29
N LEU A 253 4.38 -14.47 0.87
CA LEU A 253 5.62 -13.69 0.99
C LEU A 253 5.89 -13.26 2.43
N ASN A 254 7.12 -12.77 2.65
CA ASN A 254 7.61 -12.26 3.92
C ASN A 254 7.48 -13.23 5.11
N GLN A 255 7.37 -14.54 4.83
CA GLN A 255 7.52 -15.56 5.86
C GLN A 255 8.97 -15.60 6.37
N GLU A 256 9.19 -16.12 7.58
CA GLU A 256 10.56 -16.20 8.14
C GLU A 256 11.47 -16.97 7.17
N PRO A 257 12.49 -16.31 6.58
CA PRO A 257 13.25 -16.93 5.54
C PRO A 257 14.25 -17.92 6.13
N LYS A 258 14.52 -19.00 5.39
CA LYS A 258 15.52 -20.02 5.78
C LYS A 258 16.96 -19.49 5.79
N GLY A 259 17.19 -18.29 5.28
CA GLY A 259 18.48 -17.61 5.16
C GLY A 259 18.32 -16.21 4.57
N ASN A 260 19.43 -15.51 4.39
CA ASN A 260 19.41 -14.10 3.97
C ASN A 260 19.52 -13.91 2.44
N SER A 261 19.81 -14.97 1.68
CA SER A 261 19.96 -14.85 0.22
C SER A 261 18.61 -14.71 -0.48
N PHE A 262 18.59 -14.09 -1.67
CA PHE A 262 17.37 -14.02 -2.47
C PHE A 262 16.85 -15.42 -2.86
N ARG A 263 17.75 -16.38 -3.06
CA ARG A 263 17.38 -17.78 -3.29
C ARG A 263 16.60 -18.37 -2.12
N ASP A 264 17.06 -18.16 -0.89
CA ASP A 264 16.38 -18.68 0.32
C ASP A 264 15.02 -18.01 0.50
N TYR A 265 14.92 -16.71 0.19
CA TYR A 265 13.66 -15.97 0.19
C TYR A 265 12.66 -16.56 -0.81
N MET A 266 13.07 -16.76 -2.07
CA MET A 266 12.21 -17.35 -3.10
C MET A 266 11.86 -18.81 -2.81
N GLN A 267 12.79 -19.58 -2.22
CA GLN A 267 12.51 -20.95 -1.78
C GLN A 267 11.46 -20.97 -0.67
N THR A 268 11.55 -20.03 0.28
CA THR A 268 10.56 -19.90 1.36
C THR A 268 9.18 -19.55 0.79
N TRP A 269 9.13 -18.63 -0.19
CA TRP A 269 7.89 -18.31 -0.89
C TRP A 269 7.29 -19.55 -1.60
N HIS A 270 8.12 -20.27 -2.37
CA HIS A 270 7.73 -21.49 -3.05
C HIS A 270 7.19 -22.56 -2.09
N ASP A 271 7.87 -22.80 -0.97
CA ASP A 271 7.53 -23.88 -0.04
C ASP A 271 6.21 -23.62 0.70
N ASN A 272 5.88 -22.35 0.95
CA ASN A 272 4.65 -21.94 1.64
C ASN A 272 3.47 -21.73 0.68
N ALA A 273 3.71 -21.62 -0.63
CA ALA A 273 2.65 -21.41 -1.61
C ALA A 273 1.79 -22.67 -1.81
N LEU A 274 0.56 -22.46 -2.30
CA LEU A 274 -0.32 -23.53 -2.77
C LEU A 274 0.33 -24.31 -3.91
N GLU A 275 0.03 -25.61 -3.98
CA GLU A 275 0.69 -26.54 -4.92
C GLU A 275 0.56 -26.11 -6.39
N ASP A 276 -0.58 -25.55 -6.77
CA ASP A 276 -0.85 -25.04 -8.12
C ASP A 276 -0.06 -23.78 -8.49
N CYS A 277 0.45 -23.04 -7.49
CA CYS A 277 1.27 -21.84 -7.69
C CYS A 277 2.77 -22.17 -7.79
N LYS A 278 3.21 -23.30 -7.24
CA LYS A 278 4.64 -23.66 -7.13
C LYS A 278 5.36 -23.73 -8.47
N GLY A 279 4.69 -24.26 -9.50
CA GLY A 279 5.24 -24.33 -10.85
C GLY A 279 5.62 -22.96 -11.40
N MET A 280 4.74 -21.97 -11.23
CA MET A 280 4.98 -20.60 -11.69
C MET A 280 6.04 -19.89 -10.83
N ILE A 281 6.04 -20.08 -9.52
CA ILE A 281 7.09 -19.55 -8.64
C ILE A 281 8.46 -20.10 -9.04
N LYS A 282 8.55 -21.41 -9.32
CA LYS A 282 9.79 -22.04 -9.81
C LYS A 282 10.21 -21.47 -11.17
N HIS A 283 9.27 -21.14 -12.05
CA HIS A 283 9.57 -20.46 -13.30
C HIS A 283 10.17 -19.06 -13.06
N ILE A 284 9.57 -18.28 -12.16
CA ILE A 284 10.10 -16.97 -11.76
C ILE A 284 11.51 -17.12 -11.17
N MET A 285 11.73 -18.09 -10.28
CA MET A 285 13.07 -18.40 -9.75
C MET A 285 14.08 -18.69 -10.87
N ALA A 286 13.66 -19.37 -11.94
CA ALA A 286 14.52 -19.64 -13.09
C ALA A 286 14.90 -18.36 -13.85
N LEU A 287 13.98 -17.40 -14.00
CA LEU A 287 14.27 -16.11 -14.65
C LEU A 287 15.39 -15.35 -13.94
N PHE A 288 15.46 -15.45 -12.62
CA PHE A 288 16.51 -14.86 -11.77
C PHE A 288 17.77 -15.74 -11.64
N GLY A 289 17.79 -16.97 -12.17
CA GLY A 289 18.91 -17.90 -11.99
C GLY A 289 19.03 -18.51 -10.58
N VAL A 290 17.94 -18.49 -9.80
CA VAL A 290 17.90 -18.90 -8.38
C VAL A 290 17.08 -20.16 -8.11
N LEU A 291 17.07 -21.12 -9.03
CA LEU A 291 16.31 -22.38 -8.90
C LEU A 291 16.47 -23.10 -7.53
N PRO A 292 15.44 -23.83 -7.07
CA PRO A 292 15.51 -24.63 -5.85
C PRO A 292 16.70 -25.59 -5.82
N GLN A 293 17.37 -25.68 -4.67
CA GLN A 293 18.32 -26.78 -4.41
C GLN A 293 17.52 -28.04 -4.02
N PRO A 294 17.94 -29.24 -4.45
CA PRO A 294 17.36 -30.47 -3.91
C PRO A 294 17.57 -30.50 -2.37
N PRO A 295 16.67 -31.15 -1.61
CA PRO A 295 16.83 -31.26 -0.18
C PRO A 295 18.20 -31.87 0.13
N ARG A 296 18.94 -31.25 1.07
CA ARG A 296 20.18 -31.84 1.58
C ARG A 296 19.80 -33.15 2.26
N SER A 297 20.29 -34.26 1.70
CA SER A 297 20.21 -35.60 2.28
C SER A 297 20.91 -35.68 3.64
#